data_AF-A0A9D2IRT3-F1
#
_entry.id   AF-A0A9D2IRT3-F1
#
_cell.length_a   1.000
_cell.length_b   1.000
_cell.length_c   1.000
_cell.angle_alpha   90.00
_cell.angle_beta   90.00
_cell.angle_gamma   90.00
#
_symmetry.space_group_name_H-M   'P 1'
#
loop_
_entity.id
_entity.type
_entity.pdbx_description
1 polymer ?
#
loop_
_entity_poly.entity_id
_entity_poly.type
_entity_poly.pdbx_seq_one_letter_code
_entity_poly.pdbx_strand_id
1 'polypeptide(L)'
;MKTKRQEEIVRAYLSAFDQETQTLYFGLAQYLSELGYNPRKERSHIVFKHDCHNKQMVKMGVKRGKEPRPYFGLRFSACRGYSQRFADIVAAEIEKHPNDAARCPYGACDFCAGEPATHVYTHTFPDGETKTFCGAHALEIPNLTADDVPEIRRLIAEEHRYLMKHEAGIEVA
;
A
#
# COMPACT_ATOMS: atom_id res chain seq x y z
N MET A 1 9.60 16.29 -1.76
CA MET A 1 10.27 15.51 -0.69
C MET A 1 10.60 16.41 0.47
N LYS A 2 10.51 15.91 1.72
CA LYS A 2 10.82 16.72 2.92
C LYS A 2 12.32 16.89 3.17
N THR A 3 13.15 15.95 2.71
CA THR A 3 14.61 16.03 2.87
C THR A 3 15.37 15.59 1.61
N LYS A 4 16.59 16.12 1.44
CA LYS A 4 17.49 15.72 0.34
C LYS A 4 17.77 14.22 0.34
N ARG A 5 17.97 13.63 1.52
CA ARG A 5 18.21 12.18 1.67
C ARG A 5 17.04 11.35 1.18
N GLN A 6 15.80 11.76 1.47
CA GLN A 6 14.61 11.05 0.95
C GLN A 6 14.57 11.12 -0.57
N GLU A 7 14.84 12.30 -1.13
CA GLU A 7 14.87 12.50 -2.58
C GLU A 7 15.95 11.64 -3.26
N GLU A 8 17.17 11.59 -2.71
CA GLU A 8 18.26 10.75 -3.20
C GLU A 8 17.88 9.27 -3.21
N ILE A 9 17.26 8.76 -2.14
CA ILE A 9 16.80 7.36 -2.06
C ILE A 9 15.81 7.05 -3.18
N VAL A 10 14.81 7.92 -3.37
CA VAL A 10 13.76 7.72 -4.38
C VAL A 10 14.35 7.85 -5.79
N ARG A 11 15.16 8.87 -6.06
CA ARG A 11 15.81 9.07 -7.37
C ARG A 11 16.74 7.92 -7.74
N ALA A 12 17.52 7.41 -6.79
CA ALA A 12 18.41 6.27 -7.03
C ALA A 12 17.66 4.97 -7.35
N TYR A 13 16.44 4.79 -6.84
CA TYR A 13 15.57 3.68 -7.26
C TYR A 13 14.99 3.90 -8.66
N LEU A 14 14.56 5.13 -8.94
CA LEU A 14 13.88 5.48 -10.19
C LEU A 14 14.82 5.60 -11.39
N SER A 15 16.13 5.78 -11.18
CA SER A 15 17.11 5.98 -12.25
C SER A 15 17.21 4.84 -13.27
N ALA A 16 16.67 3.66 -12.95
CA ALA A 16 16.65 2.50 -13.83
C ALA A 16 15.44 2.45 -14.78
N PHE A 17 14.50 3.38 -14.67
CA PHE A 17 13.25 3.39 -15.44
C PHE A 17 13.16 4.56 -16.41
N ASP A 18 12.21 4.49 -17.34
CA ASP A 18 11.90 5.56 -18.28
C ASP A 18 11.31 6.81 -17.59
N GLN A 19 11.33 7.95 -18.29
CA GLN A 19 10.93 9.24 -17.73
C GLN A 19 9.46 9.29 -17.29
N GLU A 20 8.56 8.55 -17.94
CA GLU A 20 7.14 8.50 -17.58
C GLU A 20 6.97 7.77 -16.25
N THR A 21 7.55 6.58 -16.12
CA THR A 21 7.60 5.82 -14.87
C THR A 21 8.23 6.63 -13.74
N GLN A 22 9.35 7.30 -14.00
CA GLN A 22 10.01 8.15 -13.01
C GLN A 22 9.06 9.25 -12.51
N THR A 23 8.38 9.95 -13.42
CA THR A 23 7.47 11.06 -13.09
C THR A 23 6.31 10.57 -12.22
N LEU A 24 5.68 9.47 -12.62
CA LEU A 24 4.55 8.85 -11.93
C LEU A 24 4.92 8.42 -10.50
N TYR A 25 5.96 7.61 -10.35
CA TYR A 25 6.36 7.08 -9.05
C TYR A 25 6.93 8.17 -8.14
N PHE A 26 7.65 9.15 -8.69
CA PHE A 26 8.15 10.29 -7.91
C PHE A 26 7.00 11.15 -7.36
N GLY A 27 5.95 11.38 -8.16
CA GLY A 27 4.76 12.10 -7.73
C GLY A 27 4.01 11.41 -6.57
N LEU A 28 3.92 10.08 -6.58
CA LEU A 28 3.35 9.30 -5.48
C LEU A 28 4.26 9.31 -4.24
N ALA A 29 5.57 9.15 -4.43
CA ALA A 29 6.54 9.23 -3.35
C ALA A 29 6.53 10.60 -2.67
N GLN A 30 6.36 11.68 -3.45
CA GLN A 30 6.26 13.04 -2.92
C GLN A 30 5.01 13.19 -2.04
N TYR A 31 3.87 12.71 -2.50
CA TYR A 31 2.62 12.75 -1.73
C TYR A 31 2.74 11.98 -0.39
N LEU A 32 3.36 10.80 -0.41
CA LEU A 32 3.67 10.03 0.81
C LEU A 32 4.59 10.82 1.76
N SER A 33 5.62 11.47 1.22
CA SER A 33 6.55 12.30 2.01
C SER A 33 5.83 13.48 2.68
N GLU A 34 4.91 14.14 1.97
CA GLU A 34 4.07 15.23 2.48
C GLU A 34 3.24 14.76 3.69
N LEU A 35 2.68 13.55 3.63
CA LEU A 35 1.95 12.91 4.73
C LEU A 35 2.84 12.34 5.86
N GLY A 36 4.17 12.47 5.75
CA GLY A 36 5.11 12.04 6.81
C GLY A 36 5.65 10.61 6.66
N TYR A 37 5.37 9.94 5.55
CA TYR A 37 5.97 8.64 5.26
C TYR A 37 7.39 8.80 4.73
N ASN A 38 8.33 8.16 5.41
CA ASN A 38 9.75 8.19 5.08
C ASN A 38 10.13 7.00 4.19
N PRO A 39 10.70 7.24 2.99
CA PRO A 39 11.30 6.17 2.20
C PRO A 39 12.52 5.59 2.92
N ARG A 40 12.57 4.26 3.02
CA ARG A 40 13.72 3.50 3.53
C ARG A 40 14.07 2.41 2.53
N LYS A 41 15.35 2.33 2.17
CA LYS A 41 15.86 1.24 1.34
C LYS A 41 15.94 -0.03 2.18
N GLU A 42 15.31 -1.09 1.70
CA GLU A 42 15.34 -2.43 2.28
C GLU A 42 15.74 -3.42 1.17
N ARG A 43 17.01 -3.84 1.17
CA ARG A 43 17.59 -4.70 0.12
C ARG A 43 17.33 -4.14 -1.29
N SER A 44 16.43 -4.77 -2.05
CA SER A 44 16.09 -4.45 -3.44
C SER A 44 14.79 -3.65 -3.59
N HIS A 45 14.19 -3.18 -2.49
CA HIS A 45 12.95 -2.41 -2.51
C HIS A 45 13.07 -1.16 -1.62
N ILE A 46 12.16 -0.21 -1.82
CA ILE A 46 11.93 0.94 -0.95
C ILE A 46 10.59 0.72 -0.24
N VAL A 47 10.57 0.93 1.07
CA VAL A 47 9.34 0.98 1.85
C VAL A 47 9.09 2.39 2.34
N PHE A 48 7.83 2.78 2.45
CA PHE A 48 7.40 4.06 3.00
C PHE A 48 6.73 3.82 4.35
N LYS A 49 7.42 4.20 5.44
CA LYS A 49 6.96 4.01 6.83
C LYS A 49 6.75 5.36 7.51
N HIS A 50 5.72 5.48 8.33
CA HIS A 50 5.47 6.68 9.12
C HIS A 50 6.13 6.56 10.49
N ASP A 51 6.71 7.63 11.03
CA ASP A 51 7.42 7.56 12.31
C ASP A 51 6.46 7.45 13.52
N CYS A 52 5.24 8.02 13.43
CA CYS A 52 4.29 7.97 14.55
C CYS A 52 3.70 6.58 14.83
N HIS A 53 3.50 5.75 13.80
CA HIS A 53 2.86 4.43 13.94
C HIS A 53 3.72 3.27 13.42
N ASN A 54 4.90 3.55 12.85
CA ASN A 54 5.86 2.58 12.32
C ASN A 54 5.30 1.58 11.27
N LYS A 55 4.09 1.81 10.76
CA LYS A 55 3.48 0.97 9.72
C LYS A 55 3.91 1.42 8.33
N GLN A 56 4.01 0.45 7.43
CA GLN A 56 4.27 0.66 6.02
C GLN A 56 2.97 1.01 5.28
N MET A 57 3.01 2.07 4.46
CA MET A 57 1.93 2.42 3.53
C MET A 57 2.19 1.87 2.13
N VAL A 58 3.41 2.07 1.62
CA VAL A 58 3.78 1.69 0.26
C VAL A 58 5.08 0.89 0.24
N LYS A 59 5.16 -0.04 -0.70
CA LYS A 59 6.37 -0.75 -1.08
C LYS A 59 6.61 -0.61 -2.57
N MET A 60 7.75 -0.04 -2.95
CA MET A 60 8.19 0.05 -4.34
C MET A 60 9.38 -0.89 -4.55
N GLY A 61 9.42 -1.64 -5.63
CA GLY A 61 10.58 -2.47 -5.92
C GLY A 61 10.71 -2.80 -7.39
N VAL A 62 11.61 -3.72 -7.69
CA VAL A 62 11.86 -4.17 -9.07
C VAL A 62 11.58 -5.67 -9.14
N LYS A 63 10.69 -6.07 -10.04
CA LYS A 63 10.49 -7.47 -10.37
C LYS A 63 11.69 -7.98 -11.16
N ARG A 64 12.23 -9.12 -10.74
CA ARG A 64 13.30 -9.81 -11.47
C ARG A 64 12.70 -10.53 -12.67
N GLY A 65 13.28 -10.33 -13.84
CA GLY A 65 12.84 -10.92 -15.11
C GLY A 65 13.82 -10.58 -16.22
N LYS A 66 13.51 -10.98 -17.46
CA LYS A 66 14.31 -10.61 -18.64
C LYS A 66 14.40 -9.09 -18.82
N GLU A 67 13.34 -8.39 -18.45
CA GLU A 67 13.29 -6.93 -18.34
C GLU A 67 12.91 -6.56 -16.89
N PRO A 68 13.75 -5.79 -16.18
CA PRO A 68 13.40 -5.30 -14.86
C PRO A 68 12.18 -4.37 -14.95
N ARG A 69 11.11 -4.70 -14.22
CA ARG A 69 9.89 -3.87 -14.17
C ARG A 69 9.65 -3.32 -12.78
N PRO A 70 9.25 -2.06 -12.63
CA PRO A 70 8.85 -1.53 -11.33
C PRO A 70 7.59 -2.25 -10.85
N TYR A 71 7.42 -2.37 -9.54
CA TYR A 71 6.13 -2.66 -8.94
C TYR A 71 5.83 -1.65 -7.83
N PHE A 72 4.54 -1.39 -7.64
CA PHE A 72 4.01 -0.52 -6.61
C PHE A 72 2.99 -1.30 -5.78
N GLY A 73 3.33 -1.54 -4.52
CA GLY A 73 2.44 -2.13 -3.53
C GLY A 73 1.83 -1.06 -2.64
N LEU A 74 0.51 -1.09 -2.45
CA LEU A 74 -0.25 -0.16 -1.61
C LEU A 74 -1.00 -0.91 -0.51
N ARG A 75 -0.91 -0.39 0.72
CA ARG A 75 -1.82 -0.78 1.80
C ARG A 75 -3.05 0.13 1.77
N PHE A 76 -4.24 -0.45 1.70
CA PHE A 76 -5.52 0.27 1.68
C PHE A 76 -6.66 -0.54 2.31
N SER A 77 -6.36 -1.40 3.29
CA SER A 77 -7.32 -2.34 3.86
C SER A 77 -8.40 -1.69 4.73
N ALA A 78 -8.19 -0.45 5.19
CA ALA A 78 -9.19 0.34 5.88
C ALA A 78 -10.09 1.16 4.93
N CYS A 79 -9.73 1.23 3.65
CA CYS A 79 -10.48 1.99 2.66
C CYS A 79 -11.74 1.24 2.23
N ARG A 80 -12.81 1.97 1.89
CA ARG A 80 -14.08 1.41 1.39
C ARG A 80 -14.54 2.21 0.17
N GLY A 81 -15.38 1.61 -0.67
CA GLY A 81 -15.88 2.27 -1.89
C GLY A 81 -14.77 2.61 -2.89
N TYR A 82 -13.74 1.76 -2.98
CA TYR A 82 -12.77 1.82 -4.09
C TYR A 82 -13.39 1.27 -5.38
N SER A 83 -12.83 1.67 -6.52
CA SER A 83 -13.31 1.26 -7.83
C SER A 83 -13.21 -0.25 -8.05
N GLN A 84 -13.92 -0.75 -9.07
CA GLN A 84 -13.87 -2.15 -9.45
C GLN A 84 -12.42 -2.63 -9.69
N ARG A 85 -11.56 -1.78 -10.25
CA ARG A 85 -10.14 -2.11 -10.47
C ARG A 85 -9.41 -2.49 -9.17
N PHE A 86 -9.64 -1.76 -8.08
CA PHE A 86 -9.05 -2.10 -6.77
C PHE A 86 -9.75 -3.27 -6.11
N ALA A 87 -11.06 -3.46 -6.37
CA ALA A 87 -11.78 -4.65 -5.94
C ALA A 87 -11.22 -5.92 -6.61
N ASP A 88 -10.89 -5.86 -7.90
CA ASP A 88 -10.29 -6.95 -8.65
C ASP A 88 -8.88 -7.28 -8.14
N ILE A 89 -8.10 -6.27 -7.75
CA ILE A 89 -6.78 -6.47 -7.11
C ILE A 89 -6.93 -7.23 -5.78
N VAL A 90 -7.91 -6.83 -4.96
CA VAL A 90 -8.19 -7.51 -3.68
C VAL A 90 -8.64 -8.96 -3.92
N ALA A 91 -9.57 -9.17 -4.85
CA ALA A 91 -10.05 -10.51 -5.21
C ALA A 91 -8.91 -11.41 -5.69
N ALA A 92 -8.09 -10.91 -6.62
CA ALA A 92 -6.96 -11.65 -7.17
C ALA A 92 -5.93 -12.04 -6.11
N GLU A 93 -5.62 -11.17 -5.13
CA GLU A 93 -4.70 -11.53 -4.06
C GLU A 93 -5.30 -12.58 -3.12
N ILE A 94 -6.59 -12.48 -2.78
CA ILE A 94 -7.29 -13.50 -1.98
C ILE A 94 -7.30 -14.85 -2.71
N GLU A 95 -7.61 -14.88 -4.00
CA GLU A 95 -7.63 -16.10 -4.82
C GLU A 95 -6.25 -16.76 -4.92
N LYS A 96 -5.20 -15.94 -5.07
CA LYS A 96 -3.81 -16.40 -5.12
C LYS A 96 -3.34 -17.00 -3.80
N HIS A 97 -3.96 -16.62 -2.69
CA HIS A 97 -3.59 -17.00 -1.33
C HIS A 97 -4.77 -17.64 -0.56
N PRO A 98 -5.32 -18.77 -1.03
CA PRO A 98 -6.60 -19.30 -0.53
C PRO A 98 -6.54 -19.80 0.92
N ASN A 99 -5.35 -20.07 1.46
CA ASN A 99 -5.14 -20.53 2.83
C ASN A 99 -4.69 -19.41 3.79
N ASP A 100 -4.47 -18.19 3.30
CA ASP A 100 -3.88 -17.09 4.08
C ASP A 100 -4.97 -16.12 4.59
N ALA A 101 -6.02 -16.67 5.20
CA ALA A 101 -7.10 -15.88 5.77
C ALA A 101 -6.58 -14.90 6.84
N ALA A 102 -7.23 -13.74 6.96
CA ALA A 102 -6.87 -12.79 8.01
C ALA A 102 -7.07 -13.42 9.39
N ARG A 103 -6.03 -13.35 10.24
CA ARG A 103 -6.05 -13.95 11.58
C ARG A 103 -6.64 -13.06 12.66
N CYS A 104 -6.63 -11.73 12.47
CA CYS A 104 -7.11 -10.79 13.48
C CYS A 104 -8.61 -10.94 13.82
N PRO A 105 -9.55 -11.24 12.88
CA PRO A 105 -10.96 -11.42 13.23
C PRO A 105 -11.21 -12.61 14.16
N TYR A 106 -10.26 -13.53 14.25
CA TYR A 106 -10.33 -14.73 15.10
C TYR A 106 -9.46 -14.60 16.36
N GLY A 107 -8.99 -13.40 16.70
CA GLY A 107 -8.16 -13.15 17.89
C GLY A 107 -6.77 -13.78 17.84
N ALA A 108 -6.32 -14.23 16.65
CA ALA A 108 -5.07 -14.96 16.47
C ALA A 108 -3.91 -14.08 15.96
N CYS A 109 -4.05 -12.75 16.02
CA CYS A 109 -3.07 -11.75 15.63
C CYS A 109 -3.36 -10.41 16.31
N ASP A 110 -2.34 -9.75 16.85
CA ASP A 110 -2.38 -8.46 17.57
C ASP A 110 -1.47 -7.40 16.92
N PHE A 111 -1.07 -7.62 15.66
CA PHE A 111 -0.10 -6.75 14.97
C PHE A 111 -0.66 -5.36 14.62
N CYS A 112 -1.97 -5.23 14.38
CA CYS A 112 -2.63 -3.98 14.00
C CYS A 112 -3.59 -3.54 15.11
N ALA A 113 -3.69 -2.23 15.32
CA ALA A 113 -4.67 -1.62 16.19
C ALA A 113 -6.01 -1.34 15.47
N GLY A 114 -7.05 -1.04 16.26
CA GLY A 114 -8.41 -0.87 15.77
C GLY A 114 -9.18 -2.18 15.66
N GLU A 115 -10.46 -2.09 15.28
CA GLU A 115 -11.35 -3.25 15.18
C GLU A 115 -10.86 -4.22 14.08
N PRO A 116 -10.68 -5.53 14.36
CA PRO A 116 -10.19 -6.49 13.38
C PRO A 116 -10.86 -6.42 11.99
N ALA A 117 -12.18 -6.29 11.94
CA ALA A 117 -12.92 -6.27 10.67
C ALA A 117 -12.70 -4.98 9.85
N THR A 118 -12.21 -3.90 10.45
CA THR A 118 -12.06 -2.61 9.76
C THR A 118 -10.75 -2.47 9.01
N HIS A 119 -9.80 -3.39 9.16
CA HIS A 119 -8.47 -3.28 8.55
C HIS A 119 -8.02 -4.57 7.85
N VAL A 120 -8.96 -5.35 7.31
CA VAL A 120 -8.72 -6.51 6.47
C VAL A 120 -9.23 -6.27 5.05
N TYR A 121 -8.61 -6.91 4.07
CA TYR A 121 -9.20 -7.00 2.75
C TYR A 121 -10.29 -8.06 2.76
N THR A 122 -11.34 -7.87 1.98
CA THR A 122 -12.49 -8.78 1.93
C THR A 122 -13.01 -8.86 0.50
N HIS A 123 -13.38 -10.07 0.09
CA HIS A 123 -14.06 -10.32 -1.18
C HIS A 123 -15.16 -11.35 -1.00
N THR A 124 -16.32 -11.10 -1.60
CA THR A 124 -17.44 -12.04 -1.65
C THR A 124 -17.53 -12.61 -3.06
N PHE A 125 -17.35 -13.92 -3.17
CA PHE A 125 -17.38 -14.66 -4.42
C PHE A 125 -18.82 -14.84 -4.94
N PRO A 126 -19.00 -15.19 -6.23
CA PRO A 126 -20.33 -15.37 -6.83
C PRO A 126 -21.20 -16.46 -6.16
N ASP A 127 -20.58 -17.41 -5.45
CA ASP A 127 -21.25 -18.44 -4.66
C ASP A 127 -21.71 -17.95 -3.26
N GLY A 128 -21.42 -16.70 -2.91
CA GLY A 128 -21.71 -16.09 -1.63
C GLY A 128 -20.63 -16.30 -0.56
N GLU A 129 -19.58 -17.08 -0.85
CA GLU A 129 -18.46 -17.25 0.08
C GLU A 129 -17.73 -15.92 0.28
N THR A 130 -17.48 -15.51 1.52
CA THR A 130 -16.68 -14.31 1.82
C THR A 130 -15.35 -14.71 2.41
N LYS A 131 -14.25 -14.30 1.76
CA LYS A 131 -12.88 -14.51 2.24
C LYS A 131 -12.24 -13.19 2.63
N THR A 132 -11.27 -13.30 3.53
CA THR A 132 -10.50 -12.16 4.04
C THR A 132 -9.02 -12.38 3.81
N PHE A 133 -8.27 -11.28 3.68
CA PHE A 133 -6.81 -11.31 3.62
C PHE A 133 -6.22 -10.24 4.53
N CYS A 134 -5.04 -10.53 5.07
CA CYS A 134 -4.39 -9.67 6.06
C CYS A 134 -4.12 -8.27 5.48
N GLY A 135 -4.71 -7.24 6.09
CA GLY A 135 -4.57 -5.86 5.62
C GLY A 135 -3.25 -5.18 5.93
N ALA A 136 -2.36 -5.81 6.70
CA ALA A 136 -1.00 -5.33 6.86
C ALA A 136 -0.16 -5.46 5.56
N HIS A 137 -0.61 -6.29 4.62
CA HIS A 137 0.05 -6.47 3.34
C HIS A 137 -0.28 -5.31 2.38
N ALA A 138 0.77 -4.81 1.73
CA ALA A 138 0.62 -3.91 0.60
C ALA A 138 0.35 -4.75 -0.65
N LEU A 139 -0.80 -4.53 -1.30
CA LEU A 139 -1.20 -5.24 -2.51
C LEU A 139 -0.58 -4.56 -3.73
N GLU A 140 -0.03 -5.36 -4.64
CA GLU A 140 0.55 -4.84 -5.86
C GLU A 140 -0.54 -4.26 -6.78
N ILE A 141 -0.30 -3.07 -7.33
CA ILE A 141 -1.12 -2.47 -8.38
C ILE A 141 -0.50 -2.83 -9.73
N PRO A 142 -1.08 -3.80 -10.47
CA PRO A 142 -0.52 -4.24 -11.73
C PRO A 142 -0.71 -3.17 -12.82
N ASN A 143 0.34 -2.97 -13.62
CA ASN A 143 0.36 -2.02 -14.73
C ASN A 143 -0.12 -0.62 -14.32
N LEU A 144 0.45 -0.09 -13.23
CA LEU A 144 0.13 1.23 -12.71
C LEU A 144 0.27 2.31 -13.80
N THR A 145 -0.78 3.12 -13.99
CA THR A 145 -0.78 4.24 -14.94
C THR A 145 -1.07 5.58 -14.26
N ALA A 146 -1.00 6.67 -15.02
CA ALA A 146 -1.37 8.00 -14.53
C ALA A 146 -2.85 8.10 -14.11
N ASP A 147 -3.75 7.32 -14.75
CA ASP A 147 -5.18 7.31 -14.45
C ASP A 147 -5.50 6.75 -13.05
N ASP A 148 -4.61 5.92 -12.50
CA ASP A 148 -4.75 5.35 -11.16
C ASP A 148 -4.42 6.37 -10.06
N VAL A 149 -3.65 7.42 -10.36
CA VAL A 149 -3.09 8.34 -9.37
C VAL A 149 -4.15 9.03 -8.51
N PRO A 150 -5.27 9.56 -9.03
CA PRO A 150 -6.28 10.20 -8.21
C PRO A 150 -6.86 9.27 -7.15
N GLU A 151 -7.17 8.02 -7.53
CA GLU A 151 -7.71 7.04 -6.59
C GLU A 151 -6.64 6.58 -5.59
N ILE A 152 -5.41 6.31 -6.03
CA ILE A 152 -4.31 5.96 -5.12
C ILE A 152 -4.10 7.03 -4.06
N ARG A 153 -4.12 8.31 -4.43
CA ARG A 153 -3.98 9.41 -3.47
C ARG A 153 -5.13 9.41 -2.47
N ARG A 154 -6.36 9.20 -2.92
CA ARG A 154 -7.53 9.06 -2.05
C ARG A 154 -7.36 7.90 -1.06
N LEU A 155 -6.96 6.72 -1.54
CA LEU A 155 -6.74 5.53 -0.72
C LEU A 155 -5.61 5.74 0.30
N ILE A 156 -4.50 6.35 -0.12
CA ILE A 156 -3.41 6.72 0.79
C ILE A 156 -3.92 7.65 1.88
N ALA A 157 -4.73 8.66 1.53
CA ALA A 157 -5.27 9.60 2.51
C ALA A 157 -6.21 8.91 3.51
N GLU A 158 -7.14 8.08 3.02
CA GLU A 158 -8.08 7.34 3.87
C GLU A 158 -7.37 6.36 4.82
N GLU A 159 -6.46 5.54 4.30
CA GLU A 159 -5.64 4.62 5.10
C GLU A 159 -4.77 5.40 6.09
N HIS A 160 -4.19 6.53 5.69
CA HIS A 160 -3.40 7.38 6.58
C HIS A 160 -4.22 7.87 7.77
N ARG A 161 -5.43 8.41 7.55
CA ARG A 161 -6.31 8.86 8.64
C ARG A 161 -6.63 7.71 9.59
N TYR A 162 -6.93 6.52 9.05
CA TYR A 162 -7.19 5.33 9.86
C TYR A 162 -5.98 4.96 10.73
N LEU A 163 -4.79 4.87 10.13
CA LEU A 163 -3.57 4.51 10.85
C LEU A 163 -3.19 5.55 11.91
N MET A 164 -3.31 6.84 11.61
CA MET A 164 -3.04 7.89 12.60
C MET A 164 -3.98 7.78 13.80
N LYS A 165 -5.28 7.58 13.55
CA LYS A 165 -6.28 7.42 14.61
C LYS A 165 -6.03 6.19 15.46
N HIS A 166 -5.88 5.03 14.83
CA HIS A 166 -5.91 3.75 15.54
C HIS A 166 -4.54 3.28 16.02
N GLU A 167 -3.46 3.57 15.29
CA GLU A 167 -2.11 3.12 15.65
C GLU A 167 -1.33 4.19 16.41
N ALA A 168 -1.51 5.47 16.06
CA ALA A 168 -0.80 6.58 16.74
C ALA A 168 -1.65 7.29 17.80
N GLY A 169 -2.97 7.05 17.86
CA GLY A 169 -3.86 7.78 18.77
C GLY A 169 -4.03 9.26 18.41
N ILE A 170 -3.79 9.64 17.15
CA ILE A 170 -3.82 11.03 16.67
C ILE A 170 -4.94 11.17 15.63
N GLU A 171 -5.89 12.06 15.88
CA GLU A 171 -6.91 12.41 14.90
C GLU A 171 -6.37 13.46 13.92
N VAL A 172 -6.43 13.16 12.63
CA VAL A 172 -5.97 14.04 11.54
C VAL A 172 -7.16 14.40 10.66
N ALA A 173 -7.20 15.66 10.21
CA ALA A 173 -8.25 16.19 9.33
C ALA A 173 -8.15 15.61 7.90
#